data_AF-A0A8E2ET22-F1
#
_entry.id   AF-A0A8E2ET22-F1
#
_cell.length_a   1.000
_cell.length_b   1.000
_cell.length_c   1.000
_cell.angle_alpha   90.00
_cell.angle_beta   90.00
_cell.angle_gamma   90.00
#
_symmetry.space_group_name_H-M   'P 1'
#
loop_
_entity.id
_entity.type
_entity.pdbx_description
1 polymer ?
#
loop_
_entity_poly.entity_id
_entity_poly.type
_entity_poly.pdbx_seq_one_letter_code
_entity_poly.pdbx_strand_id
1 'polypeptide(L)'
;MANLRFAVSMQRLIPFLGYHHVLMILIAVAIILLSLLLAGCSSTSPLIPGIFLISMFYQHYTPAYDTSQVDPGVTAAIANIVGQAQLAVRVGYFGICVSPDGGGWLCSNNATALAEQVSVDQDPLNLIWVASTFKDSIIFPYLL
;
A
#
# COMPACT_ATOMS: atom_id res chain seq x y z
N MET A 1 40.32 -23.42 42.22
CA MET A 1 39.89 -22.04 41.88
C MET A 1 39.64 -21.80 40.39
N ALA A 2 40.26 -22.54 39.45
CA ALA A 2 40.03 -22.37 38.01
C ALA A 2 38.58 -22.72 37.56
N ASN A 3 37.98 -23.78 38.11
CA ASN A 3 36.61 -24.19 37.77
C ASN A 3 35.53 -23.16 38.17
N LEU A 4 35.74 -22.43 39.28
CA LEU A 4 34.84 -21.34 39.72
C LEU A 4 34.91 -20.12 38.79
N ARG A 5 36.09 -19.81 38.24
CA ARG A 5 36.26 -18.72 37.26
C ARG A 5 35.59 -19.03 35.91
N PHE A 6 35.68 -20.29 35.46
CA PHE A 6 35.01 -20.75 34.25
C PHE A 6 33.48 -20.76 34.40
N ALA A 7 32.95 -21.23 35.55
CA ALA A 7 31.52 -21.23 35.83
C ALA A 7 30.91 -19.81 35.87
N VAL A 8 31.61 -18.84 36.51
CA VAL A 8 31.16 -17.43 36.57
C VAL A 8 31.25 -16.75 35.19
N SER A 9 32.25 -17.08 34.38
CA SER A 9 32.35 -16.59 33.01
C SER A 9 31.26 -17.18 32.10
N MET A 10 30.94 -18.47 32.24
CA MET A 10 29.86 -19.14 31.51
C MET A 10 28.48 -18.60 31.90
N GLN A 11 28.25 -18.33 33.19
CA GLN A 11 27.02 -17.69 33.69
C GLN A 11 26.81 -16.27 33.17
N ARG A 12 27.87 -15.53 32.82
CA ARG A 12 27.77 -14.22 32.16
C ARG A 12 27.56 -14.31 30.64
N LEU A 13 27.99 -15.41 30.01
CA LEU A 13 27.88 -15.60 28.57
C LEU A 13 26.48 -16.08 28.14
N ILE A 14 25.80 -16.86 28.99
CA ILE A 14 24.41 -17.32 28.77
C ILE A 14 23.41 -16.14 28.61
N PRO A 15 23.38 -15.10 29.47
CA PRO A 15 22.50 -13.95 29.27
C PRO A 15 22.91 -13.09 28.06
N PHE A 16 24.20 -13.06 27.70
CA PHE A 16 24.66 -12.39 26.48
C PHE A 16 24.16 -13.11 25.22
N LEU A 17 24.24 -14.45 25.21
CA LEU A 17 23.71 -15.28 24.13
C LEU A 17 22.18 -15.15 24.03
N GLY A 18 21.48 -15.14 25.18
CA GLY A 18 20.03 -14.92 25.24
C GLY A 18 19.62 -13.54 24.71
N TYR A 19 20.30 -12.48 25.14
CA TYR A 19 20.05 -11.11 24.67
C TYR A 19 20.25 -10.99 23.14
N HIS A 20 21.30 -11.60 22.60
CA HIS A 20 21.52 -11.63 21.16
C HIS A 20 20.39 -12.34 20.40
N HIS A 21 19.87 -13.48 20.90
CA HIS A 21 18.76 -14.17 20.25
C HIS A 21 17.46 -13.37 20.31
N VAL A 22 17.19 -12.68 21.43
CA VAL A 22 16.03 -11.77 21.55
C VAL A 22 16.13 -10.64 20.52
N LEU A 23 17.31 -10.05 20.34
CA LEU A 23 17.52 -9.04 19.30
C LEU A 23 17.36 -9.61 17.89
N MET A 24 17.90 -10.80 17.61
CA MET A 24 17.73 -11.45 16.30
C MET A 24 16.25 -11.72 15.99
N ILE A 25 15.47 -12.17 16.98
CA ILE A 25 14.04 -12.42 16.82
C ILE A 25 13.29 -11.11 16.57
N LEU A 26 13.59 -10.05 17.32
CA LEU A 26 12.95 -8.73 17.15
C LEU A 26 13.22 -8.18 15.74
N ILE A 27 14.47 -8.25 15.27
CA ILE A 27 14.85 -7.82 13.93
C ILE A 27 14.16 -8.68 12.86
N ALA A 28 14.11 -10.00 13.04
CA ALA A 28 13.42 -10.89 12.12
C ALA A 28 11.92 -10.55 11.99
N VAL A 29 11.24 -10.32 13.12
CA VAL A 29 9.84 -9.88 13.14
C VAL A 29 9.67 -8.52 12.44
N ALA A 30 10.55 -7.55 12.71
CA ALA A 30 10.49 -6.24 12.06
C ALA A 30 10.67 -6.34 10.53
N ILE A 31 11.63 -7.15 10.05
CA ILE A 31 11.84 -7.37 8.62
C ILE A 31 10.61 -8.02 7.98
N ILE A 32 9.98 -9.00 8.64
CA ILE A 32 8.76 -9.64 8.14
C ILE A 32 7.62 -8.63 8.03
N LEU A 33 7.38 -7.84 9.07
CA LEU A 33 6.32 -6.82 9.08
C LEU A 33 6.54 -5.74 8.01
N LEU A 34 7.78 -5.26 7.87
CA LEU A 34 8.16 -4.32 6.80
C LEU A 34 7.93 -4.92 5.41
N SER A 35 8.30 -6.19 5.21
CA SER A 35 8.10 -6.88 3.93
C SER A 35 6.61 -6.99 3.57
N LEU A 36 5.75 -7.27 4.55
CA LEU A 36 4.30 -7.33 4.35
C LEU A 36 3.73 -5.96 3.96
N LEU A 37 4.19 -4.88 4.60
CA LEU A 37 3.75 -3.51 4.30
C LEU A 37 4.18 -3.05 2.91
N LEU A 38 5.35 -3.47 2.42
CA LEU A 38 5.79 -3.22 1.04
C LEU A 38 5.02 -4.07 0.02
N ALA A 39 4.87 -5.38 0.29
CA ALA A 39 4.24 -6.31 -0.64
C ALA A 39 2.73 -6.08 -0.82
N GLY A 40 2.07 -5.51 0.20
CA GLY A 40 0.62 -5.34 0.21
C GLY A 40 0.03 -4.52 -0.95
N CYS A 41 0.82 -3.61 -1.52
CA CYS A 41 0.41 -2.80 -2.67
C CYS A 41 0.55 -3.54 -4.02
N SER A 42 1.44 -4.54 -4.12
CA SER A 42 1.72 -5.29 -5.35
C SER A 42 0.87 -6.55 -5.53
N SER A 43 0.03 -6.90 -4.54
CA SER A 43 -0.62 -8.21 -4.50
C SER A 43 -1.61 -8.44 -5.65
N THR A 44 -1.14 -9.23 -6.62
CA THR A 44 -1.92 -10.07 -7.56
C THR A 44 -2.23 -11.45 -6.95
N SER A 45 -1.73 -11.74 -5.73
CA SER A 45 -1.82 -13.07 -5.14
C SER A 45 -3.20 -13.33 -4.51
N PRO A 46 -3.93 -14.38 -4.91
CA PRO A 46 -5.24 -14.73 -4.36
C PRO A 46 -5.23 -15.07 -2.86
N LEU A 47 -4.05 -15.43 -2.32
CA LEU A 47 -3.89 -15.83 -0.91
C LEU A 47 -3.62 -14.65 0.03
N ILE A 48 -3.34 -13.45 -0.50
CA ILE A 48 -3.15 -12.22 0.29
C ILE A 48 -3.95 -11.06 -0.34
N PRO A 49 -5.29 -11.13 -0.41
CA PRO A 49 -6.11 -10.00 -0.81
C PRO A 49 -6.23 -9.02 0.36
N GLY A 50 -5.98 -7.72 0.12
CA GLY A 50 -6.43 -6.66 1.04
C GLY A 50 -5.40 -6.01 1.97
N ILE A 51 -4.09 -6.18 1.76
CA ILE A 51 -3.08 -5.39 2.51
C ILE A 51 -2.82 -4.05 1.81
N PHE A 52 -3.87 -3.25 1.65
CA PHE A 52 -3.81 -1.88 1.15
C PHE A 52 -4.70 -1.00 2.02
N LEU A 53 -4.38 0.29 2.11
CA LEU A 53 -5.12 1.23 2.94
C LEU A 53 -6.39 1.70 2.24
N ILE A 54 -6.29 1.96 0.95
CA ILE A 54 -7.42 2.34 0.11
C ILE A 54 -7.23 1.78 -1.30
N SER A 55 -8.34 1.40 -1.92
CA SER A 55 -8.42 1.01 -3.33
C SER A 55 -9.47 1.89 -4.00
N MET A 56 -9.05 2.59 -5.04
CA MET A 56 -9.91 3.42 -5.87
C MET A 56 -9.91 2.85 -7.27
N PHE A 57 -11.04 2.81 -7.93
CA PHE A 57 -11.15 2.26 -9.28
C PHE A 57 -12.33 2.90 -10.01
N TYR A 58 -12.22 2.96 -11.34
CA TYR A 58 -13.37 3.31 -12.16
C TYR A 58 -14.32 2.12 -12.25
N GLN A 59 -15.59 2.37 -11.93
CA GLN A 59 -16.65 1.37 -12.02
C GLN A 59 -17.78 1.90 -12.89
N HIS A 60 -18.12 1.14 -13.92
CA HIS A 60 -19.32 1.38 -14.69
C HIS A 60 -20.49 0.65 -14.02
N TYR A 61 -21.45 1.43 -13.54
CA TYR A 61 -22.68 0.92 -12.94
C TYR A 61 -23.85 1.80 -13.35
N THR A 62 -25.06 1.23 -13.33
CA THR A 62 -26.28 2.01 -13.47
C THR A 62 -26.55 2.73 -12.14
N PRO A 63 -26.50 4.06 -12.08
CA PRO A 63 -26.65 4.78 -10.83
C PRO A 63 -28.05 4.59 -10.24
N ALA A 64 -28.09 4.25 -8.95
CA ALA A 64 -29.31 4.26 -8.16
C ALA A 64 -29.42 5.63 -7.48
N TYR A 65 -30.42 6.41 -7.86
CA TYR A 65 -30.61 7.76 -7.35
C TYR A 65 -31.43 7.74 -6.07
N ASP A 66 -30.91 8.39 -5.02
CA ASP A 66 -31.69 8.67 -3.82
C ASP A 66 -32.56 9.91 -4.05
N THR A 67 -33.79 9.90 -3.53
CA THR A 67 -34.75 11.00 -3.71
C THR A 67 -34.43 12.24 -2.89
N SER A 68 -33.49 12.16 -1.93
CA SER A 68 -33.17 13.27 -1.03
C SER A 68 -32.40 14.39 -1.73
N GLN A 69 -31.30 14.09 -2.43
CA GLN A 69 -30.56 15.03 -3.29
C GLN A 69 -29.65 14.26 -4.26
N VAL A 70 -30.03 14.15 -5.53
CA VAL A 70 -29.11 13.79 -6.63
C VAL A 70 -29.46 14.59 -7.87
N ASP A 71 -28.45 15.17 -8.52
CA ASP A 71 -28.52 15.66 -9.90
C ASP A 71 -28.02 14.56 -10.87
N PRO A 72 -28.91 13.88 -11.60
CA PRO A 72 -28.55 12.84 -12.57
C PRO A 72 -27.61 13.35 -13.69
N GLY A 73 -27.64 14.65 -13.99
CA GLY A 73 -26.79 15.27 -15.01
C GLY A 73 -25.31 15.18 -14.67
N VAL A 74 -24.96 15.29 -13.38
CA VAL A 74 -23.57 15.16 -12.92
C VAL A 74 -23.05 13.74 -13.12
N THR A 75 -23.85 12.73 -12.75
CA THR A 75 -23.46 11.33 -12.94
C THR A 75 -23.30 10.99 -14.42
N ALA A 76 -24.17 11.50 -15.29
CA ALA A 76 -24.05 11.32 -16.74
C ALA A 76 -22.81 12.03 -17.32
N ALA A 77 -22.50 13.24 -16.85
CA ALA A 77 -21.30 13.97 -17.28
C ALA A 77 -20.02 13.23 -16.87
N ILE A 78 -19.95 12.75 -15.62
CA ILE A 78 -18.82 11.94 -15.14
C ILE A 78 -18.69 10.65 -15.95
N ALA A 79 -19.80 9.96 -16.24
CA ALA A 79 -19.78 8.77 -17.06
C ALA A 79 -19.22 9.02 -18.47
N ASN A 80 -19.54 10.16 -19.07
CA ASN A 80 -18.99 10.56 -20.37
C ASN A 80 -17.49 10.90 -20.31
N ILE A 81 -17.02 11.52 -19.22
CA ILE A 81 -15.60 11.84 -19.02
C ILE A 81 -14.77 10.57 -18.80
N VAL A 82 -15.25 9.65 -17.94
CA VAL A 82 -14.58 8.37 -17.68
C VAL A 82 -14.62 7.48 -18.93
N GLY A 83 -15.69 7.55 -19.72
CA GLY A 83 -15.78 6.87 -21.01
C GLY A 83 -15.67 5.35 -20.85
N GLN A 84 -14.54 4.79 -21.30
CA GLN A 84 -14.20 3.36 -21.19
C GLN A 84 -12.90 3.13 -20.39
N ALA A 85 -12.45 4.13 -19.63
CA ALA A 85 -11.25 4.04 -18.82
C ALA A 85 -11.40 2.95 -17.73
N GLN A 86 -10.41 2.08 -17.61
CA GLN A 86 -10.41 0.98 -16.64
C GLN A 86 -9.15 1.01 -15.78
N LEU A 87 -9.10 1.94 -14.82
CA LEU A 87 -7.97 2.08 -13.91
C LEU A 87 -8.36 1.68 -12.50
N ALA A 88 -7.49 0.91 -11.85
CA ALA A 88 -7.50 0.70 -10.41
C ALA A 88 -6.21 1.22 -9.79
N VAL A 89 -6.32 1.95 -8.69
CA VAL A 89 -5.22 2.52 -7.92
C VAL A 89 -5.33 2.06 -6.48
N ARG A 90 -4.26 1.50 -5.94
CA ARG A 90 -4.14 1.08 -4.55
C ARG A 90 -3.05 1.88 -3.86
N VAL A 91 -3.31 2.28 -2.63
CA VAL A 91 -2.34 2.97 -1.78
C VAL A 91 -1.94 2.04 -0.64
N GLY A 92 -0.65 1.72 -0.56
CA GLY A 92 -0.03 1.08 0.59
C GLY A 92 0.62 2.10 1.51
N TYR A 93 1.22 1.63 2.61
CA TYR A 93 1.98 2.51 3.50
C TYR A 93 3.21 3.12 2.81
N PHE A 94 3.92 2.35 1.99
CA PHE A 94 5.20 2.79 1.41
C PHE A 94 5.14 3.10 -0.08
N GLY A 95 3.96 3.13 -0.71
CA GLY A 95 3.86 3.39 -2.15
C GLY A 95 2.45 3.30 -2.71
N ILE A 96 2.36 3.52 -4.03
CA ILE A 96 1.13 3.52 -4.81
C ILE A 96 1.29 2.48 -5.93
N CYS A 97 0.21 1.78 -6.23
CA CYS A 97 0.19 0.75 -7.24
C CYS A 97 -0.99 0.95 -8.17
N VAL A 98 -0.77 0.85 -9.47
CA VAL A 98 -1.79 1.09 -10.50
C VAL A 98 -1.95 -0.13 -11.39
N SER A 99 -3.18 -0.38 -11.81
CA SER A 99 -3.55 -1.40 -12.80
C SER A 99 -4.37 -0.71 -13.89
N PRO A 100 -3.74 -0.34 -15.03
CA PRO A 100 -4.37 0.47 -16.09
C PRO A 100 -5.40 -0.25 -16.95
N ASP A 101 -5.42 -1.58 -16.90
CA ASP A 101 -6.24 -2.45 -17.75
C ASP A 101 -6.86 -3.62 -16.95
N GLY A 102 -6.80 -3.55 -15.61
CA GLY A 102 -7.17 -4.65 -14.72
C GLY A 102 -6.21 -5.85 -14.76
N GLY A 103 -5.06 -5.72 -15.45
CA GLY A 103 -4.02 -6.72 -15.54
C GLY A 103 -2.97 -6.61 -14.43
N GLY A 104 -1.72 -6.37 -14.82
CA GLY A 104 -0.60 -6.26 -13.90
C GLY A 104 -0.70 -5.03 -12.98
N TRP A 105 0.07 -5.07 -11.88
CA TRP A 105 0.22 -3.92 -10.97
C TRP A 105 1.60 -3.28 -11.15
N LEU A 106 1.61 -1.99 -11.49
CA LEU A 106 2.81 -1.15 -11.52
C LEU A 106 2.91 -0.39 -10.22
N CYS A 107 3.99 -0.60 -9.46
CA CYS A 107 4.14 -0.10 -8.10
C CYS A 107 5.31 0.87 -8.01
N SER A 108 5.11 2.09 -7.49
CA SER A 108 6.23 2.95 -7.08
C SER A 108 5.82 3.95 -5.99
N ASN A 109 6.82 4.53 -5.33
CA ASN A 109 6.60 5.59 -4.34
C ASN A 109 6.35 6.96 -5.00
N ASN A 110 6.84 7.15 -6.23
CA ASN A 110 6.70 8.37 -7.01
C ASN A 110 5.45 8.27 -7.90
N ALA A 111 4.42 9.05 -7.55
CA ALA A 111 3.15 9.10 -8.28
C ALA A 111 3.30 9.68 -9.69
N THR A 112 4.17 10.68 -9.88
CA THR A 112 4.43 11.30 -11.19
C THR A 112 5.02 10.29 -12.16
N ALA A 113 6.00 9.50 -11.71
CA ALA A 113 6.59 8.44 -12.52
C ALA A 113 5.59 7.32 -12.88
N LEU A 114 4.57 7.12 -12.05
CA LEU A 114 3.45 6.21 -12.36
C LEU A 114 2.50 6.84 -13.39
N ALA A 115 2.15 8.12 -13.22
CA ALA A 115 1.28 8.84 -14.14
C ALA A 115 1.89 8.93 -15.56
N GLU A 116 3.21 9.06 -15.68
CA GLU A 116 3.90 9.02 -16.99
C GLU A 116 3.78 7.68 -17.72
N GLN A 117 3.51 6.59 -17.00
CA GLN A 117 3.31 5.26 -17.57
C GLN A 117 1.84 4.98 -17.95
N VAL A 118 0.92 5.88 -17.61
CA VAL A 118 -0.52 5.74 -17.84
C VAL A 118 -0.98 6.82 -18.82
N SER A 119 -1.72 6.45 -19.86
CA SER A 119 -2.23 7.46 -20.81
C SER A 119 -3.38 8.25 -20.19
N VAL A 120 -3.58 9.48 -20.67
CA VAL A 120 -4.64 10.39 -20.19
C VAL A 120 -6.02 9.76 -20.32
N ASP A 121 -6.25 8.95 -21.36
CA ASP A 121 -7.52 8.26 -21.58
C ASP A 121 -7.80 7.15 -20.55
N GLN A 122 -6.77 6.64 -19.87
CA GLN A 122 -6.90 5.62 -18.82
C GLN A 122 -7.09 6.25 -17.44
N ASP A 123 -6.64 7.48 -17.22
CA ASP A 123 -6.85 8.22 -15.97
C ASP A 123 -7.52 9.60 -16.17
N PRO A 124 -8.75 9.66 -16.71
CA PRO A 124 -9.39 10.94 -17.06
C PRO A 124 -9.75 11.81 -15.85
N LEU A 125 -9.93 11.22 -14.66
CA LEU A 125 -10.21 11.96 -13.41
C LEU A 125 -8.99 12.09 -12.50
N ASN A 126 -7.80 11.72 -12.97
CA ASN A 126 -6.55 11.84 -12.22
C ASN A 126 -6.57 11.12 -10.86
N LEU A 127 -7.05 9.87 -10.86
CA LEU A 127 -7.12 8.98 -9.71
C LEU A 127 -5.73 8.71 -9.10
N ILE A 128 -4.67 8.71 -9.91
CA ILE A 128 -3.29 8.57 -9.44
C ILE A 128 -2.89 9.75 -8.54
N TRP A 129 -3.28 10.97 -8.92
CA TRP A 129 -3.03 12.15 -8.10
C TRP A 129 -3.85 12.12 -6.81
N VAL A 130 -5.14 11.76 -6.87
CA VAL A 130 -5.98 11.60 -5.67
C VAL A 130 -5.35 10.58 -4.70
N ALA A 131 -4.82 9.48 -5.23
CA ALA A 131 -4.10 8.48 -4.45
C ALA A 131 -2.83 9.02 -3.79
N SER A 132 -2.04 9.83 -4.51
CA SER A 132 -0.86 10.49 -3.95
C SER A 132 -1.25 11.46 -2.85
N THR A 133 -2.26 12.30 -3.07
CA THR A 133 -2.72 13.26 -2.07
C THR A 133 -3.20 12.55 -0.80
N PHE A 134 -3.92 11.44 -0.93
CA PHE A 134 -4.31 10.62 0.22
C PHE A 134 -3.09 10.08 0.98
N LYS A 135 -2.11 9.52 0.25
CA LYS A 135 -0.85 9.02 0.84
C LYS A 135 -0.13 10.12 1.63
N ASP A 136 0.07 11.27 1.00
CA ASP A 136 0.90 12.35 1.52
C ASP A 136 0.18 13.14 2.64
N SER A 137 -1.14 13.35 2.52
CA SER A 137 -1.89 14.21 3.45
C SER A 137 -2.55 13.47 4.60
N ILE A 138 -2.90 12.19 4.44
CA ILE A 138 -3.64 11.43 5.45
C ILE A 138 -2.77 10.40 6.16
N ILE A 139 -1.93 9.67 5.42
CA ILE A 139 -1.16 8.57 5.98
C ILE A 139 0.17 9.07 6.58
N PHE A 140 0.88 9.97 5.88
CA PHE A 140 2.19 10.48 6.29
C PHE A 140 2.30 12.01 6.44
N PRO A 141 1.32 12.74 7.02
CA PRO A 141 1.47 14.18 7.19
C PRO A 141 2.58 14.60 8.18
N TYR A 142 3.08 13.70 9.05
CA TYR A 142 3.95 14.06 10.19
C TYR A 142 5.06 13.06 10.54
N LEU A 143 5.51 12.21 9.62
CA LEU A 143 6.67 11.34 9.85
C LEU A 143 7.84 11.71 8.93
N LEU A 144 8.21 13.00 8.97
CA LEU A 144 9.53 13.56 8.64
C LEU A 144 9.70 14.88 9.41
#